data_AF-A0A6N3FAN4-F1
#
_entry.id   AF-A0A6N3FAN4-F1
#
_cell.length_a   1.000
_cell.length_b   1.000
_cell.length_c   1.000
_cell.angle_alpha   90.00
_cell.angle_beta   90.00
_cell.angle_gamma   90.00
#
_symmetry.space_group_name_H-M   'P 1'
#
loop_
_entity.id
_entity.type
_entity.pdbx_description
1 polymer ?
#
loop_
_entity_poly.entity_id
_entity_poly.type
_entity_poly.pdbx_seq_one_letter_code
_entity_poly.pdbx_strand_id
1 'polypeptide(L)'
;MALQNVQRIQIELDGSAPFEYVVAKAGEKESRIVEVTLLENKKEFTIPAGTTAKIKYYKPDGKFVLNNATISGNVITVTYTEQMLAVSGTGRGEIVLYNGTAVLRSATYYTKITPTVYKENGLISDNEFLDMAESIIAMNKQTDKAINATKSAEQAATDANTAAAAANSAAKAGNAAATAGNNAAKAANDAAEAANAAANSVDKTKKDATAAAGAANSAANAANEAATAANNAAKAGNAAAAAGNSAAKAANDAAEAANEAKANTVTATQNAQTATSEANTKAAAANNAAAAANKAAAACENMAKGINSMTDGTTGITYTIGINGGMVYLESV
;
A
#
# COMPACT_ATOMS: atom_id res chain seq x y z
N MET A 1 75.96 58.70 -39.40
CA MET A 1 76.58 59.90 -38.77
C MET A 1 75.47 60.65 -38.05
N ALA A 2 75.68 61.03 -36.78
CA ALA A 2 74.70 61.86 -36.06
C ALA A 2 74.77 63.30 -36.59
N LEU A 3 73.62 63.95 -36.79
CA LEU A 3 73.54 65.35 -37.21
C LEU A 3 73.92 66.24 -36.02
N GLN A 4 75.19 66.62 -35.92
CA GLN A 4 75.72 67.39 -34.79
C GLN A 4 76.60 68.55 -35.24
N ASN A 5 76.41 69.70 -34.59
CA ASN A 5 77.31 70.84 -34.60
C ASN A 5 77.95 70.96 -33.21
N VAL A 6 79.27 70.81 -33.14
CA VAL A 6 80.05 70.91 -31.90
C VAL A 6 80.81 72.24 -31.90
N GLN A 7 80.66 73.02 -30.83
CA GLN A 7 81.41 74.25 -30.57
C GLN A 7 82.20 74.11 -29.26
N ARG A 8 83.48 74.49 -29.29
CA ARG A 8 84.38 74.41 -28.14
C ARG A 8 84.61 75.79 -27.56
N ILE A 9 84.45 75.93 -26.25
CA ILE A 9 84.68 77.18 -25.53
C ILE A 9 85.50 76.95 -24.27
N GLN A 10 86.26 77.97 -23.89
CA GLN A 10 86.96 78.02 -22.61
C GLN A 10 86.27 79.03 -21.68
N ILE A 11 86.00 78.62 -20.44
CA ILE A 11 85.30 79.46 -19.47
C ILE A 11 86.12 79.55 -18.19
N GLU A 12 86.39 80.77 -17.74
CA GLU A 12 87.08 81.01 -16.47
C GLU A 12 86.13 80.77 -15.27
N LEU A 13 86.67 80.21 -14.18
CA LEU A 13 85.96 80.02 -12.92
C LEU A 13 86.00 81.29 -12.05
N ASP A 14 87.08 82.07 -12.18
CA ASP A 14 87.44 83.23 -11.37
C ASP A 14 87.43 84.56 -12.15
N GLY A 15 87.08 84.51 -13.43
CA GLY A 15 87.21 85.63 -14.35
C GLY A 15 85.91 86.14 -14.98
N SER A 16 86.07 87.01 -15.98
CA SER A 16 84.93 87.61 -16.69
C SER A 16 84.35 86.65 -17.73
N ALA A 17 83.11 86.91 -18.15
CA ALA A 17 82.47 86.15 -19.22
C ALA A 17 83.36 86.08 -20.47
N PRO A 18 83.48 84.89 -21.11
CA PRO A 18 84.28 84.76 -22.33
C PRO A 18 83.71 85.65 -23.44
N PHE A 19 84.59 86.18 -24.29
CA PHE A 19 84.20 87.09 -25.38
C PHE A 19 83.55 86.35 -26.57
N GLU A 20 83.61 85.02 -26.59
CA GLU A 20 83.05 84.19 -27.66
C GLU A 20 81.61 83.78 -27.37
N TYR A 21 80.75 83.91 -28.39
CA TYR A 21 79.37 83.43 -28.35
C TYR A 21 79.28 82.02 -28.95
N VAL A 22 78.57 81.14 -28.25
CA VAL A 22 78.02 79.93 -28.90
C VAL A 22 76.89 80.38 -29.83
N VAL A 23 76.87 79.95 -31.08
CA VAL A 23 75.78 80.28 -32.02
C VAL A 23 74.86 79.09 -32.20
N ALA A 24 73.55 79.30 -32.09
CA ALA A 24 72.53 78.28 -32.30
C ALA A 24 71.34 78.83 -33.10
N LYS A 25 70.49 77.95 -33.65
CA LYS A 25 69.21 78.34 -34.27
C LYS A 25 68.03 77.93 -33.39
N ALA A 26 66.99 78.75 -33.39
CA ALA A 26 65.78 78.46 -32.63
C ALA A 26 65.10 77.17 -33.12
N GLY A 27 64.66 76.33 -32.19
CA GLY A 27 64.01 75.05 -32.48
C GLY A 27 64.96 73.87 -32.78
N GLU A 28 66.28 74.07 -32.77
CA GLU A 28 67.22 72.94 -32.89
C GLU A 28 67.09 71.99 -31.68
N LYS A 29 66.96 70.69 -31.95
CA LYS A 29 66.86 69.65 -30.93
C LYS A 29 68.02 68.66 -31.07
N GLU A 30 68.76 68.47 -29.97
CA GLU A 30 69.79 67.42 -29.82
C GLU A 30 70.93 67.42 -30.86
N SER A 31 71.02 68.49 -31.65
CA SER A 31 72.00 68.64 -32.74
C SER A 31 73.07 69.69 -32.42
N ARG A 32 72.89 70.51 -31.38
CA ARG A 32 73.84 71.54 -30.97
C ARG A 32 74.55 71.14 -29.68
N ILE A 33 75.86 70.93 -29.76
CA ILE A 33 76.71 70.45 -28.68
C ILE A 33 77.75 71.53 -28.33
N VAL A 34 77.90 71.83 -27.05
CA VAL A 34 78.93 72.74 -26.53
C VAL A 34 79.89 71.96 -25.65
N GLU A 35 81.15 71.92 -26.05
CA GLU A 35 82.25 71.35 -25.28
C GLU A 35 82.97 72.47 -24.53
N VAL A 36 82.97 72.39 -23.20
CA VAL A 36 83.50 73.40 -22.30
C VAL A 36 84.75 72.89 -21.61
N THR A 37 85.82 73.67 -21.66
CA THR A 37 87.01 73.50 -20.81
C THR A 37 87.04 74.64 -19.78
N LEU A 38 87.32 74.32 -18.53
CA LEU A 38 87.35 75.31 -17.45
C LEU A 38 88.77 75.80 -17.21
N LEU A 39 88.89 77.09 -16.91
CA LEU A 39 90.15 77.72 -16.54
C LEU A 39 90.07 78.29 -15.12
N GLU A 40 91.14 78.18 -14.35
CA GLU A 40 91.33 78.84 -13.05
C GLU A 40 92.63 79.64 -13.13
N ASN A 41 92.58 80.94 -12.84
CA ASN A 41 93.72 81.86 -13.00
C ASN A 41 94.38 81.76 -14.39
N LYS A 42 93.55 81.64 -15.45
CA LYS A 42 93.97 81.47 -16.86
C LYS A 42 94.74 80.19 -17.18
N LYS A 43 94.79 79.22 -16.27
CA LYS A 43 95.34 77.88 -16.51
C LYS A 43 94.22 76.86 -16.54
N GLU A 44 94.42 75.77 -17.28
CA GLU A 44 93.41 74.72 -17.37
C GLU A 44 93.12 74.13 -15.98
N PHE A 45 91.85 74.21 -15.56
CA PHE A 45 91.38 73.65 -14.32
C PHE A 45 91.16 72.15 -14.51
N THR A 46 91.76 71.33 -13.66
CA THR A 46 91.56 69.87 -13.69
C THR A 46 90.33 69.51 -12.88
N ILE A 47 89.31 68.96 -13.53
CA ILE A 47 88.07 68.55 -12.90
C ILE A 47 88.33 67.31 -12.01
N PRO A 48 88.08 67.37 -10.69
CA PRO A 48 88.31 66.23 -9.81
C PRO A 48 87.44 65.02 -10.16
N ALA A 49 87.95 63.81 -9.93
CA ALA A 49 87.17 62.58 -10.11
C ALA A 49 85.91 62.58 -9.21
N GLY A 50 84.82 61.99 -9.71
CA GLY A 50 83.53 61.97 -9.01
C GLY A 50 82.71 63.27 -9.11
N THR A 51 83.21 64.28 -9.82
CA THR A 51 82.46 65.52 -10.08
C THR A 51 81.33 65.28 -11.09
N THR A 52 80.16 65.88 -10.85
CA THR A 52 79.06 65.95 -11.83
C THR A 52 78.85 67.38 -12.30
N ALA A 53 78.43 67.57 -13.55
CA ALA A 53 78.19 68.89 -14.11
C ALA A 53 76.71 69.08 -14.48
N LYS A 54 76.22 70.29 -14.29
CA LYS A 54 74.94 70.76 -14.84
C LYS A 54 75.13 72.08 -15.54
N ILE A 55 74.29 72.35 -16.53
CA ILE A 55 74.14 73.68 -17.11
C ILE A 55 72.88 74.32 -16.54
N LYS A 56 73.02 75.48 -15.89
CA LYS A 56 71.88 76.36 -15.63
C LYS A 56 71.84 77.39 -16.75
N TYR A 57 70.78 77.36 -17.55
CA TYR A 57 70.67 78.16 -18.76
C TYR A 57 69.45 79.06 -18.72
N TYR A 58 69.66 80.37 -18.72
CA TYR A 58 68.60 81.36 -18.90
C TYR A 58 68.39 81.61 -20.39
N LYS A 59 67.15 81.40 -20.83
CA LYS A 59 66.69 81.75 -22.17
C LYS A 59 66.52 83.27 -22.31
N PRO A 60 66.38 83.80 -23.53
CA PRO A 60 66.12 85.21 -23.76
C PRO A 60 64.83 85.75 -23.10
N ASP A 61 63.83 84.90 -22.86
CA ASP A 61 62.57 85.24 -22.16
C ASP A 61 62.72 85.33 -20.62
N GLY A 62 63.92 85.11 -20.09
CA GLY A 62 64.20 85.16 -18.65
C GLY A 62 63.86 83.88 -17.88
N LYS A 63 63.22 82.88 -18.50
CA LYS A 63 63.02 81.56 -17.88
C LYS A 63 64.30 80.73 -17.98
N PHE A 64 64.58 79.90 -16.99
CA PHE A 64 65.75 79.03 -17.00
C PHE A 64 65.39 77.56 -17.19
N VAL A 65 66.35 76.82 -17.73
CA VAL A 65 66.36 75.35 -17.83
C VAL A 65 67.60 74.85 -17.09
N LEU A 66 67.46 73.77 -16.33
CA LEU A 66 68.57 73.12 -15.63
C LEU A 66 68.73 71.71 -16.20
N ASN A 67 69.79 71.49 -16.96
CA ASN A 67 70.07 70.19 -17.59
C ASN A 67 71.38 69.60 -17.08
N ASN A 68 71.46 68.27 -17.12
CA ASN A 68 72.72 67.58 -16.86
C ASN A 68 73.71 67.85 -18.00
N ALA A 69 74.96 68.04 -17.65
CA ALA A 69 76.08 68.05 -18.58
C ALA A 69 76.96 66.82 -18.30
N THR A 70 77.58 66.27 -19.33
CA THR A 70 78.42 65.09 -19.18
C THR A 70 79.88 65.50 -19.09
N ILE A 71 80.67 64.83 -18.26
CA ILE A 71 82.11 65.07 -18.15
C ILE A 71 82.81 63.86 -18.76
N SER A 72 83.72 64.10 -19.71
CA SER A 72 84.60 63.07 -20.27
C SER A 72 86.04 63.59 -20.29
N GLY A 73 86.91 62.95 -19.52
CA GLY A 73 88.23 63.51 -19.23
C GLY A 73 88.10 64.87 -18.53
N ASN A 74 88.68 65.91 -19.13
CA ASN A 74 88.62 67.28 -18.62
C ASN A 74 87.62 68.20 -19.39
N VAL A 75 86.75 67.62 -20.22
CA VAL A 75 85.80 68.36 -21.06
C VAL A 75 84.37 68.11 -20.58
N ILE A 76 83.62 69.20 -20.38
CA ILE A 76 82.20 69.17 -20.07
C ILE A 76 81.39 69.34 -21.35
N THR A 77 80.56 68.37 -21.69
CA THR A 77 79.70 68.39 -22.87
C THR A 77 78.27 68.73 -22.50
N VAL A 78 77.75 69.81 -23.09
CA VAL A 78 76.37 70.27 -22.96
C VAL A 78 75.64 70.06 -24.28
N THR A 79 74.61 69.22 -24.26
CA THR A 79 73.67 69.09 -25.39
C THR A 79 72.52 70.06 -25.21
N TYR A 80 72.35 70.99 -26.14
CA TYR A 80 71.23 71.93 -26.09
C TYR A 80 69.92 71.24 -26.45
N THR A 81 68.91 71.44 -25.60
CA THR A 81 67.56 70.94 -25.85
C THR A 81 66.76 71.96 -26.64
N GLU A 82 65.72 71.48 -27.29
CA GLU A 82 64.74 72.32 -27.99
C GLU A 82 64.19 73.44 -27.08
N GLN A 83 63.93 73.12 -25.81
CA GLN A 83 63.48 74.10 -24.82
C GLN A 83 64.53 75.16 -24.49
N MET A 84 65.83 74.85 -24.47
CA MET A 84 66.89 75.84 -24.27
C MET A 84 66.94 76.85 -25.43
N LEU A 85 66.61 76.40 -26.64
CA LEU A 85 66.67 77.17 -27.88
C LEU A 85 65.30 77.68 -28.36
N ALA A 86 64.25 77.54 -27.55
CA ALA A 86 62.88 77.85 -27.96
C ALA A 86 62.62 79.33 -28.26
N VAL A 87 63.44 80.24 -27.74
CA VAL A 87 63.26 81.69 -27.90
C VAL A 87 64.52 82.29 -28.52
N SER A 88 64.35 83.05 -29.60
CA SER A 88 65.46 83.75 -30.27
C SER A 88 65.95 84.92 -29.42
N GLY A 89 67.26 85.21 -29.47
CA GLY A 89 67.91 86.23 -28.65
C GLY A 89 69.19 85.71 -27.99
N THR A 90 69.63 86.38 -26.92
CA THR A 90 70.85 85.98 -26.19
C THR A 90 70.49 85.14 -24.96
N GLY A 91 70.86 83.86 -24.97
CA GLY A 91 70.81 83.00 -23.78
C GLY A 91 72.09 83.10 -22.95
N ARG A 92 72.00 82.73 -21.68
CA ARG A 92 73.08 82.84 -20.68
C ARG A 92 73.24 81.52 -19.94
N GLY A 93 74.43 80.93 -19.97
CA GLY A 93 74.73 79.65 -19.34
C GLY A 93 75.78 79.77 -18.25
N GLU A 94 75.62 78.98 -17.19
CA GLU A 94 76.66 78.72 -16.18
C GLU A 94 76.83 77.21 -16.00
N ILE A 95 78.08 76.74 -16.04
CA ILE A 95 78.38 75.36 -15.66
C ILE A 95 78.48 75.31 -14.13
N VAL A 96 77.71 74.41 -13.55
CA VAL A 96 77.72 74.14 -12.12
C VAL A 96 78.31 72.75 -11.89
N LEU A 97 79.43 72.70 -11.21
CA LEU A 97 80.09 71.47 -10.79
C LEU A 97 79.69 71.11 -9.37
N TYR A 98 79.44 69.82 -9.14
CA TYR A 98 79.12 69.25 -7.83
C TYR A 98 80.09 68.11 -7.51
N ASN A 99 80.76 68.19 -6.37
CA ASN A 99 81.58 67.10 -5.83
C ASN A 99 81.28 66.96 -4.33
N GLY A 100 80.50 65.95 -3.95
CA GLY A 100 79.94 65.85 -2.61
C GLY A 100 79.02 67.03 -2.29
N THR A 101 79.31 67.75 -1.21
CA THR A 101 78.59 68.98 -0.81
C THR A 101 79.18 70.25 -1.43
N ALA A 102 80.34 70.18 -2.08
CA ALA A 102 80.99 71.33 -2.71
C ALA A 102 80.31 71.68 -4.04
N VAL A 103 80.10 72.98 -4.27
CA VAL A 103 79.51 73.53 -5.48
C VAL A 103 80.40 74.61 -6.04
N LEU A 104 80.80 74.48 -7.31
CA LEU A 104 81.57 75.48 -8.03
C LEU A 104 80.79 75.93 -9.27
N ARG A 105 80.82 77.22 -9.60
CA ARG A 105 80.12 77.79 -10.75
C ARG A 105 81.12 78.49 -11.65
N SER A 106 80.99 78.29 -12.96
CA SER A 106 81.76 79.03 -13.95
C SER A 106 81.27 80.46 -14.09
N ALA A 107 82.09 81.31 -14.73
CA ALA A 107 81.58 82.55 -15.30
C ALA A 107 80.41 82.27 -16.27
N THR A 108 79.54 83.27 -16.45
CA THR A 108 78.45 83.18 -17.42
C THR A 108 79.01 83.21 -18.84
N TYR A 109 78.63 82.26 -19.68
CA TYR A 109 78.87 82.31 -21.12
C TYR A 109 77.57 82.57 -21.88
N TYR A 110 77.68 83.05 -23.12
CA TYR A 110 76.53 83.49 -23.89
C TYR A 110 76.30 82.63 -25.12
N THR A 111 75.02 82.42 -25.44
CA THR A 111 74.60 81.84 -26.72
C THR A 111 73.80 82.85 -27.51
N LYS A 112 74.16 83.08 -28.77
CA LYS A 112 73.32 83.81 -29.71
C LYS A 112 72.39 82.84 -30.44
N ILE A 113 71.11 82.89 -30.10
CA ILE A 113 70.06 82.08 -30.71
C ILE A 113 69.43 82.89 -31.83
N THR A 114 69.69 82.49 -33.07
CA THR A 114 69.16 83.15 -34.26
C THR A 114 67.79 82.56 -34.64
N PRO A 115 66.83 83.40 -35.09
CA PRO A 115 65.55 82.90 -35.57
C PRO A 115 65.73 81.89 -36.70
N THR A 116 64.93 80.83 -36.67
CA THR A 116 64.76 79.97 -37.85
C THR A 116 63.83 80.65 -38.86
N VAL A 117 64.07 80.40 -40.14
CA VAL A 117 63.15 80.81 -41.22
C VAL A 117 61.95 79.86 -41.33
N TYR A 118 62.00 78.69 -40.68
CA TYR A 118 60.90 77.75 -40.56
C TYR A 118 60.04 78.12 -39.36
N LYS A 119 58.85 78.69 -39.60
CA LYS A 119 57.90 79.01 -38.52
C LYS A 119 57.05 77.77 -38.20
N GLU A 120 57.30 77.14 -37.07
CA GLU A 120 56.37 76.20 -36.44
C GLU A 120 55.83 76.86 -35.16
N ASN A 121 54.80 77.70 -35.29
CA ASN A 121 54.16 78.37 -34.16
C ASN A 121 52.89 77.61 -33.74
N GLY A 122 52.79 77.33 -32.44
CA GLY A 122 51.76 76.51 -31.83
C GLY A 122 50.37 77.15 -31.68
N LEU A 123 49.37 76.33 -32.00
CA LEU A 123 48.01 76.27 -31.48
C LEU A 123 47.66 74.77 -31.43
N ILE A 124 46.95 74.30 -30.39
CA ILE A 124 46.26 73.00 -30.44
C ILE A 124 45.38 73.05 -31.69
N SER A 125 45.54 72.08 -32.58
CA SER A 125 44.83 72.03 -33.85
C SER A 125 43.33 71.85 -33.58
N ASP A 126 42.46 72.60 -34.27
CA ASP A 126 41.00 72.42 -34.23
C ASP A 126 40.57 70.95 -34.45
N ASN A 127 41.45 70.16 -35.09
CA ASN A 127 41.28 68.74 -35.31
C ASN A 127 41.30 67.90 -34.01
N GLU A 128 42.17 68.24 -33.04
CA GLU A 128 42.27 67.49 -31.77
C GLU A 128 41.04 67.72 -30.85
N PHE A 129 40.40 68.89 -30.96
CA PHE A 129 39.15 69.18 -30.25
C PHE A 129 37.95 68.39 -30.82
N LEU A 130 37.89 68.24 -32.15
CA LEU A 130 36.87 67.41 -32.81
C LEU A 130 37.01 65.93 -32.43
N ASP A 131 38.23 65.40 -32.40
CA ASP A 131 38.50 64.00 -32.00
C ASP A 131 38.05 63.69 -30.56
N MET A 132 38.21 64.66 -29.64
CA MET A 132 37.73 64.52 -28.26
C MET A 132 36.19 64.53 -28.20
N ALA A 133 35.53 65.43 -28.94
CA ALA A 133 34.06 65.49 -28.97
C ALA A 133 33.45 64.21 -29.56
N GLU A 134 34.03 63.67 -30.63
CA GLU A 134 33.63 62.38 -31.22
C GLU A 134 33.83 61.22 -30.23
N SER A 135 34.94 61.23 -29.47
CA SER A 135 35.21 60.23 -28.44
C SER A 135 34.16 60.22 -27.32
N ILE A 136 33.69 61.39 -26.89
CA ILE A 136 32.61 61.50 -25.88
C ILE A 136 31.28 60.98 -26.44
N ILE A 137 30.94 61.31 -27.69
CA ILE A 137 29.72 60.81 -28.35
C ILE A 137 29.79 59.27 -28.48
N ALA A 138 30.94 58.73 -28.87
CA ALA A 138 31.16 57.30 -28.94
C ALA A 138 30.99 56.63 -27.57
N MET A 139 31.53 57.24 -26.51
CA MET A 139 31.38 56.75 -25.13
C MET A 139 29.91 56.70 -24.70
N ASN A 140 29.14 57.77 -24.93
CA ASN A 140 27.71 57.81 -24.57
C ASN A 140 26.91 56.73 -25.30
N LYS A 141 27.18 56.50 -26.59
CA LYS A 141 26.56 55.39 -27.34
C LYS A 141 26.88 54.02 -26.74
N GLN A 142 28.09 53.83 -26.21
CA GLN A 142 28.46 52.57 -25.55
C GLN A 142 27.78 52.43 -24.18
N THR A 143 27.65 53.52 -23.42
CA THR A 143 26.90 53.53 -22.16
C THR A 143 25.44 53.17 -22.37
N ASP A 144 24.77 53.74 -23.39
CA ASP A 144 23.38 53.40 -23.72
C ASP A 144 23.23 51.92 -24.10
N LYS A 145 24.17 51.40 -24.90
CA LYS A 145 24.21 49.96 -25.23
C LYS A 145 24.35 49.10 -23.98
N ALA A 146 25.23 49.48 -23.05
CA ALA A 146 25.43 48.75 -21.80
C ALA A 146 24.16 48.77 -20.93
N ILE A 147 23.51 49.93 -20.77
CA ILE A 147 22.25 50.06 -20.01
C ILE A 147 21.17 49.17 -20.61
N ASN A 148 21.01 49.18 -21.93
CA ASN A 148 20.01 48.37 -22.62
C ASN A 148 20.32 46.86 -22.52
N ALA A 149 21.60 46.48 -22.57
CA ALA A 149 22.02 45.10 -22.36
C ALA A 149 21.72 44.63 -20.92
N THR A 150 21.99 45.45 -19.90
CA THR A 150 21.67 45.14 -18.50
C THR A 150 20.16 44.97 -18.31
N LYS A 151 19.34 45.90 -18.81
CA LYS A 151 17.87 45.77 -18.75
C LYS A 151 17.37 44.49 -19.41
N SER A 152 17.95 44.13 -20.56
CA SER A 152 17.61 42.89 -21.26
C SER A 152 17.99 41.65 -20.44
N ALA A 153 19.13 41.67 -19.76
CA ALA A 153 19.58 40.59 -18.88
C ALA A 153 18.70 40.47 -17.62
N GLU A 154 18.30 41.58 -17.01
CA GLU A 154 17.38 41.61 -15.87
C GLU A 154 16.00 41.05 -16.25
N GLN A 155 15.49 41.42 -17.42
CA GLN A 155 14.24 40.87 -17.94
C GLN A 155 14.36 39.37 -18.19
N ALA A 156 15.45 38.91 -18.84
CA ALA A 156 15.68 37.49 -19.08
C ALA A 156 15.79 36.68 -17.77
N ALA A 157 16.43 37.24 -16.73
CA ALA A 157 16.48 36.61 -15.41
C ALA A 157 15.10 36.50 -14.77
N THR A 158 14.26 37.53 -14.93
CA THR A 158 12.87 37.55 -14.44
C THR A 158 12.01 36.50 -15.14
N ASP A 159 12.15 36.41 -16.46
CA ASP A 159 11.42 35.43 -17.29
C ASP A 159 11.85 33.99 -16.91
N ALA A 160 13.15 33.77 -16.71
CA ALA A 160 13.68 32.47 -16.27
C ALA A 160 13.15 32.06 -14.88
N ASN A 161 13.10 33.00 -13.93
CA ASN A 161 12.54 32.75 -12.60
C ASN A 161 11.04 32.43 -12.66
N THR A 162 10.29 33.16 -13.50
CA THR A 162 8.86 32.88 -13.75
C THR A 162 8.66 31.48 -14.33
N ALA A 163 9.47 31.10 -15.34
CA ALA A 163 9.42 29.78 -15.94
C ALA A 163 9.75 28.67 -14.93
N ALA A 164 10.76 28.87 -14.07
CA ALA A 164 11.11 27.92 -13.02
C ALA A 164 9.98 27.76 -11.98
N ALA A 165 9.32 28.84 -11.59
CA ALA A 165 8.17 28.80 -10.68
C ALA A 165 6.97 28.06 -11.30
N ALA A 166 6.72 28.27 -12.59
CA ALA A 166 5.68 27.55 -13.34
C ALA A 166 5.99 26.05 -13.42
N ALA A 167 7.23 25.67 -13.73
CA ALA A 167 7.68 24.28 -13.77
C ALA A 167 7.53 23.58 -12.40
N ASN A 168 7.93 24.26 -11.32
CA ASN A 168 7.76 23.75 -9.96
C ASN A 168 6.28 23.55 -9.59
N SER A 169 5.40 24.45 -10.03
CA SER A 169 3.96 24.34 -9.80
C SER A 169 3.36 23.16 -10.58
N ALA A 170 3.77 22.98 -11.84
CA ALA A 170 3.38 21.83 -12.64
C ALA A 170 3.85 20.50 -12.03
N ALA A 171 5.09 20.44 -11.52
CA ALA A 171 5.60 19.25 -10.84
C ALA A 171 4.80 18.91 -9.57
N LYS A 172 4.44 19.91 -8.76
CA LYS A 172 3.56 19.72 -7.59
C LYS A 172 2.18 19.19 -7.98
N ALA A 173 1.59 19.73 -9.04
CA ALA A 173 0.32 19.24 -9.57
C ALA A 173 0.42 17.79 -10.07
N GLY A 174 1.50 17.44 -10.77
CA GLY A 174 1.78 16.07 -11.20
C GLY A 174 1.89 15.09 -10.03
N ASN A 175 2.62 15.46 -8.97
CA ASN A 175 2.75 14.63 -7.76
C ASN A 175 1.41 14.45 -7.02
N ALA A 176 0.59 15.50 -6.97
CA ALA A 176 -0.76 15.41 -6.40
C ALA A 176 -1.65 14.48 -7.22
N ALA A 177 -1.59 14.57 -8.56
CA ALA A 177 -2.32 13.68 -9.46
C ALA A 177 -1.87 12.21 -9.32
N ALA A 178 -0.56 11.96 -9.21
CA ALA A 178 -0.02 10.62 -8.96
C ALA A 178 -0.51 10.04 -7.62
N THR A 179 -0.53 10.86 -6.56
CA THR A 179 -1.05 10.47 -5.24
C THR A 179 -2.54 10.14 -5.31
N ALA A 180 -3.34 10.97 -5.99
CA ALA A 180 -4.76 10.70 -6.21
C ALA A 180 -4.98 9.39 -7.00
N GLY A 181 -4.17 9.15 -8.04
CA GLY A 181 -4.18 7.91 -8.81
C GLY A 181 -3.88 6.67 -7.96
N ASN A 182 -2.85 6.74 -7.11
CA ASN A 182 -2.50 5.65 -6.20
C ASN A 182 -3.62 5.36 -5.19
N ASN A 183 -4.25 6.40 -4.64
CA ASN A 183 -5.38 6.23 -3.73
C ASN A 183 -6.58 5.61 -4.43
N ALA A 184 -6.87 6.02 -5.66
CA ALA A 184 -7.93 5.42 -6.47
C ALA A 184 -7.66 3.94 -6.78
N ALA A 185 -6.41 3.59 -7.12
CA ALA A 185 -6.00 2.21 -7.34
C ALA A 185 -6.16 1.35 -6.07
N LYS A 186 -5.76 1.89 -4.90
CA LYS A 186 -5.97 1.21 -3.62
C LYS A 186 -7.46 0.98 -3.34
N ALA A 187 -8.30 1.99 -3.53
CA ALA A 187 -9.74 1.88 -3.33
C ALA A 187 -10.37 0.82 -4.26
N ALA A 188 -9.91 0.73 -5.51
CA ALA A 188 -10.35 -0.29 -6.45
C ALA A 188 -9.95 -1.70 -5.99
N ASN A 189 -8.74 -1.88 -5.46
CA ASN A 189 -8.29 -3.16 -4.91
C ASN A 189 -9.09 -3.56 -3.67
N ASP A 190 -9.29 -2.64 -2.73
CA ASP A 190 -10.10 -2.88 -1.52
C ASP A 190 -11.54 -3.29 -1.91
N ALA A 191 -12.13 -2.66 -2.94
CA ALA A 191 -13.45 -3.02 -3.46
C ALA A 191 -13.48 -4.41 -4.12
N ALA A 192 -12.43 -4.79 -4.85
CA ALA A 192 -12.31 -6.12 -5.45
C ALA A 192 -12.17 -7.23 -4.38
N GLU A 193 -11.41 -6.99 -3.32
CA GLU A 193 -11.30 -7.90 -2.17
C GLU A 193 -12.65 -8.08 -1.47
N ALA A 194 -13.39 -7.00 -1.24
CA ALA A 194 -14.73 -7.05 -0.66
C ALA A 194 -15.71 -7.85 -1.54
N ALA A 195 -15.66 -7.67 -2.86
CA ALA A 195 -16.48 -8.43 -3.80
C ALA A 195 -16.16 -9.94 -3.76
N ASN A 196 -14.87 -10.31 -3.70
CA ASN A 196 -14.44 -11.70 -3.57
C ASN A 196 -14.89 -12.33 -2.25
N ALA A 197 -14.81 -11.59 -1.14
CA ALA A 197 -15.31 -12.05 0.15
C ALA A 197 -16.83 -12.30 0.12
N ALA A 198 -17.59 -11.41 -0.52
CA ALA A 198 -19.03 -11.58 -0.71
C ALA A 198 -19.36 -12.82 -1.55
N ALA A 199 -18.65 -13.05 -2.66
CA ALA A 199 -18.82 -14.23 -3.50
C ALA A 199 -18.58 -15.54 -2.72
N ASN A 200 -17.51 -15.60 -1.93
CA ASN A 200 -17.21 -16.75 -1.08
C ASN A 200 -18.31 -17.01 -0.04
N SER A 201 -18.90 -15.96 0.53
CA SER A 201 -20.02 -16.07 1.47
C SER A 201 -21.29 -16.64 0.80
N VAL A 202 -21.57 -16.22 -0.43
CA VAL A 202 -22.68 -16.76 -1.24
C VAL A 202 -22.47 -18.24 -1.53
N ASP A 203 -21.27 -18.65 -1.91
CA ASP A 203 -20.95 -20.06 -2.16
C ASP A 203 -21.10 -20.93 -0.91
N LYS A 204 -20.69 -20.42 0.25
CA LYS A 204 -20.93 -21.09 1.54
C LYS A 204 -22.43 -21.24 1.82
N THR A 205 -23.19 -20.17 1.64
CA THR A 205 -24.64 -20.17 1.84
C THR A 205 -25.33 -21.17 0.91
N LYS A 206 -24.89 -21.27 -0.35
CA LYS A 206 -25.42 -22.23 -1.33
C LYS A 206 -25.15 -23.68 -0.91
N LYS A 207 -23.95 -23.97 -0.39
CA LYS A 207 -23.62 -25.30 0.15
C LYS A 207 -24.49 -25.65 1.35
N ASP A 208 -24.64 -24.72 2.29
CA ASP A 208 -25.44 -24.90 3.49
C ASP A 208 -26.93 -25.12 3.13
N ALA A 209 -27.46 -24.35 2.17
CA ALA A 209 -28.81 -24.54 1.65
C ALA A 209 -29.01 -25.91 0.97
N THR A 210 -28.01 -26.37 0.20
CA THR A 210 -28.05 -27.70 -0.44
C THR A 210 -28.03 -28.82 0.62
N ALA A 211 -27.22 -28.68 1.67
CA ALA A 211 -27.17 -29.63 2.77
C ALA A 211 -28.51 -29.67 3.54
N ALA A 212 -29.11 -28.51 3.81
CA ALA A 212 -30.41 -28.40 4.45
C ALA A 212 -31.52 -29.06 3.61
N ALA A 213 -31.53 -28.84 2.30
CA ALA A 213 -32.46 -29.50 1.38
C ALA A 213 -32.28 -31.03 1.40
N GLY A 214 -31.03 -31.52 1.41
CA GLY A 214 -30.73 -32.95 1.55
C GLY A 214 -31.24 -33.54 2.86
N ALA A 215 -31.03 -32.86 3.98
CA ALA A 215 -31.54 -33.28 5.28
C ALA A 215 -33.07 -33.32 5.33
N ALA A 216 -33.74 -32.32 4.75
CA ALA A 216 -35.20 -32.30 4.64
C ALA A 216 -35.73 -33.47 3.81
N ASN A 217 -35.07 -33.81 2.70
CA ASN A 217 -35.46 -34.93 1.86
C ASN A 217 -35.30 -36.28 2.59
N SER A 218 -34.20 -36.46 3.32
CA SER A 218 -33.99 -37.65 4.16
C SER A 218 -35.05 -37.77 5.26
N ALA A 219 -35.40 -36.66 5.92
CA ALA A 219 -36.46 -36.64 6.93
C ALA A 219 -37.84 -37.00 6.34
N ALA A 220 -38.15 -36.50 5.14
CA ALA A 220 -39.38 -36.84 4.42
C ALA A 220 -39.45 -38.34 4.08
N ASN A 221 -38.33 -38.93 3.62
CA ASN A 221 -38.26 -40.38 3.36
C ASN A 221 -38.47 -41.20 4.63
N ALA A 222 -37.82 -40.84 5.74
CA ALA A 222 -38.01 -41.51 7.02
C ALA A 222 -39.47 -41.43 7.51
N ALA A 223 -40.13 -40.28 7.32
CA ALA A 223 -41.55 -40.12 7.63
C ALA A 223 -42.45 -41.03 6.77
N ASN A 224 -42.15 -41.16 5.47
CA ASN A 224 -42.88 -42.05 4.57
C ASN A 224 -42.70 -43.54 4.94
N GLU A 225 -41.49 -43.94 5.33
CA GLU A 225 -41.21 -45.29 5.83
C GLU A 225 -41.98 -45.57 7.13
N ALA A 226 -41.97 -44.63 8.07
CA ALA A 226 -42.74 -44.73 9.31
C ALA A 226 -44.25 -44.84 9.06
N ALA A 227 -44.79 -44.05 8.12
CA ALA A 227 -46.19 -44.14 7.73
C ALA A 227 -46.54 -45.50 7.12
N THR A 228 -45.64 -46.06 6.30
CA THR A 228 -45.80 -47.40 5.73
C THR A 228 -45.80 -48.48 6.82
N ALA A 229 -44.88 -48.39 7.78
CA ALA A 229 -44.82 -49.30 8.92
C ALA A 229 -46.09 -49.23 9.77
N ALA A 230 -46.61 -48.03 10.06
CA ALA A 230 -47.86 -47.83 10.78
C ALA A 230 -49.05 -48.45 10.05
N ASN A 231 -49.15 -48.28 8.73
CA ASN A 231 -50.19 -48.91 7.91
C ASN A 231 -50.13 -50.44 7.95
N ASN A 232 -48.93 -51.02 7.92
CA ASN A 232 -48.76 -52.47 8.03
C ASN A 232 -49.16 -52.98 9.42
N ALA A 233 -48.79 -52.26 10.48
CA ALA A 233 -49.22 -52.58 11.84
C ALA A 233 -50.74 -52.51 12.00
N ALA A 234 -51.40 -51.51 11.42
CA ALA A 234 -52.86 -51.40 11.42
C ALA A 234 -53.54 -52.58 10.70
N LYS A 235 -53.01 -52.99 9.53
CA LYS A 235 -53.50 -54.19 8.82
C LYS A 235 -53.34 -55.46 9.66
N ALA A 236 -52.20 -55.64 10.32
CA ALA A 236 -51.97 -56.77 11.21
C ALA A 236 -52.95 -56.77 12.40
N GLY A 237 -53.20 -55.59 13.01
CA GLY A 237 -54.19 -55.43 14.07
C GLY A 237 -55.60 -55.80 13.62
N ASN A 238 -56.01 -55.37 12.42
CA ASN A 238 -57.31 -55.73 11.85
C ASN A 238 -57.44 -57.24 11.59
N ALA A 239 -56.37 -57.88 11.10
CA ALA A 239 -56.34 -59.33 10.90
C ALA A 239 -56.47 -60.09 12.24
N ALA A 240 -55.75 -59.63 13.27
CA ALA A 240 -55.85 -60.20 14.61
C ALA A 240 -57.27 -60.04 15.21
N ALA A 241 -57.90 -58.89 15.03
CA ALA A 241 -59.28 -58.67 15.46
C ALA A 241 -60.27 -59.61 14.75
N ALA A 242 -60.13 -59.80 13.43
CA ALA A 242 -60.96 -60.73 12.67
C ALA A 242 -60.78 -62.19 13.14
N ALA A 243 -59.54 -62.60 13.43
CA ALA A 243 -59.25 -63.91 14.01
C ALA A 243 -59.88 -64.07 15.41
N GLY A 244 -59.79 -63.04 16.26
CA GLY A 244 -60.43 -63.02 17.57
C GLY A 244 -61.95 -63.16 17.51
N ASN A 245 -62.61 -62.44 16.58
CA ASN A 245 -64.05 -62.55 16.35
C ASN A 245 -64.44 -63.97 15.89
N SER A 246 -63.64 -64.57 15.02
CA SER A 246 -63.86 -65.94 14.54
C SER A 246 -63.73 -66.96 15.68
N ALA A 247 -62.73 -66.79 16.55
CA ALA A 247 -62.54 -67.63 17.73
C ALA A 247 -63.69 -67.47 18.74
N ALA A 248 -64.16 -66.24 18.96
CA ALA A 248 -65.33 -65.98 19.82
C ALA A 248 -66.59 -66.65 19.28
N LYS A 249 -66.82 -66.59 17.96
CA LYS A 249 -67.93 -67.32 17.33
C LYS A 249 -67.80 -68.83 17.56
N ALA A 250 -66.63 -69.41 17.33
CA ALA A 250 -66.39 -70.84 17.56
C ALA A 250 -66.64 -71.25 19.02
N ALA A 251 -66.24 -70.40 19.98
CA ALA A 251 -66.52 -70.62 21.39
C ALA A 251 -68.03 -70.58 21.71
N ASN A 252 -68.77 -69.64 21.12
CA ASN A 252 -70.23 -69.57 21.25
C ASN A 252 -70.91 -70.80 20.64
N ASP A 253 -70.52 -71.21 19.43
CA ASP A 253 -71.04 -72.40 18.77
C ASP A 253 -70.78 -73.66 19.64
N ALA A 254 -69.59 -73.77 20.25
CA ALA A 254 -69.25 -74.86 21.15
C ALA A 254 -70.08 -74.85 22.45
N ALA A 255 -70.36 -73.67 23.01
CA ALA A 255 -71.20 -73.52 24.19
C ALA A 255 -72.66 -73.91 23.90
N GLU A 256 -73.18 -73.55 22.73
CA GLU A 256 -74.51 -73.96 22.26
C GLU A 256 -74.60 -75.48 22.12
N ALA A 257 -73.62 -76.11 21.47
CA ALA A 257 -73.54 -77.57 21.35
C ALA A 257 -73.47 -78.27 22.73
N ALA A 258 -72.73 -77.70 23.70
CA ALA A 258 -72.68 -78.24 25.06
C ALA A 258 -74.04 -78.13 25.78
N ASN A 259 -74.77 -77.03 25.58
CA ASN A 259 -76.12 -76.87 26.13
C ASN A 259 -77.11 -77.86 25.51
N GLU A 260 -77.03 -78.09 24.21
CA GLU A 260 -77.83 -79.11 23.52
C GLU A 260 -77.53 -80.52 24.05
N ALA A 261 -76.24 -80.87 24.21
CA ALA A 261 -75.83 -82.14 24.80
C ALA A 261 -76.36 -82.31 26.24
N LYS A 262 -76.35 -81.23 27.04
CA LYS A 262 -76.93 -81.23 28.39
C LYS A 262 -78.45 -81.47 28.35
N ALA A 263 -79.17 -80.80 27.45
CA ALA A 263 -80.61 -81.01 27.27
C ALA A 263 -80.92 -82.47 26.88
N ASN A 264 -80.17 -83.02 25.92
CA ASN A 264 -80.28 -84.42 25.51
C ASN A 264 -80.01 -85.39 26.68
N THR A 265 -79.03 -85.08 27.53
CA THR A 265 -78.74 -85.87 28.73
C THR A 265 -79.88 -85.84 29.75
N VAL A 266 -80.51 -84.67 29.95
CA VAL A 266 -81.70 -84.53 30.81
C VAL A 266 -82.85 -85.37 30.25
N THR A 267 -83.12 -85.30 28.94
CA THR A 267 -84.14 -86.12 28.28
C THR A 267 -83.84 -87.61 28.44
N ALA A 268 -82.60 -88.04 28.21
CA ALA A 268 -82.20 -89.44 28.40
C ALA A 268 -82.39 -89.91 29.86
N THR A 269 -82.08 -89.05 30.83
CA THR A 269 -82.28 -89.32 32.26
C THR A 269 -83.77 -89.47 32.59
N GLN A 270 -84.63 -88.59 32.06
CA GLN A 270 -86.09 -88.69 32.23
C GLN A 270 -86.62 -89.99 31.62
N ASN A 271 -86.20 -90.35 30.41
CA ASN A 271 -86.57 -91.61 29.77
C ASN A 271 -86.17 -92.82 30.62
N ALA A 272 -84.95 -92.82 31.19
CA ALA A 272 -84.49 -93.88 32.07
C ALA A 272 -85.31 -93.96 33.37
N GLN A 273 -85.69 -92.82 33.96
CA GLN A 273 -86.56 -92.76 35.13
C GLN A 273 -87.97 -93.32 34.83
N THR A 274 -88.54 -92.96 33.68
CA THR A 274 -89.81 -93.51 33.20
C THR A 274 -89.74 -95.02 33.04
N ALA A 275 -88.73 -95.52 32.32
CA ALA A 275 -88.51 -96.96 32.12
C ALA A 275 -88.32 -97.72 33.46
N THR A 276 -87.59 -97.12 34.42
CA THR A 276 -87.43 -97.68 35.77
C THR A 276 -88.77 -97.74 36.51
N SER A 277 -89.57 -96.69 36.41
CA SER A 277 -90.90 -96.63 37.04
C SER A 277 -91.84 -97.70 36.48
N GLU A 278 -91.87 -97.86 35.15
CA GLU A 278 -92.60 -98.93 34.47
C GLU A 278 -92.15 -100.33 34.89
N ALA A 279 -90.83 -100.55 34.98
CA ALA A 279 -90.27 -101.81 35.45
C ALA A 279 -90.69 -102.12 36.90
N ASN A 280 -90.66 -101.12 37.78
CA ASN A 280 -91.13 -101.25 39.17
C ASN A 280 -92.64 -101.58 39.23
N THR A 281 -93.47 -100.95 38.39
CA THR A 281 -94.90 -101.28 38.28
C THR A 281 -95.10 -102.73 37.84
N LYS A 282 -94.38 -103.19 36.82
CA LYS A 282 -94.43 -104.59 36.35
C LYS A 282 -93.97 -105.56 37.43
N ALA A 283 -92.89 -105.26 38.15
CA ALA A 283 -92.40 -106.08 39.26
C ALA A 283 -93.44 -106.17 40.40
N ALA A 284 -94.09 -105.07 40.76
CA ALA A 284 -95.18 -105.06 41.74
C ALA A 284 -96.37 -105.92 41.28
N ALA A 285 -96.76 -105.82 40.00
CA ALA A 285 -97.81 -106.66 39.42
C ALA A 285 -97.43 -108.16 39.44
N ALA A 286 -96.17 -108.50 39.11
CA ALA A 286 -95.65 -109.86 39.19
C ALA A 286 -95.65 -110.39 40.63
N ASN A 287 -95.25 -109.58 41.61
CA ASN A 287 -95.30 -109.94 43.03
C ASN A 287 -96.75 -110.18 43.50
N ASN A 288 -97.70 -109.35 43.08
CA ASN A 288 -99.12 -109.54 43.38
C ASN A 288 -99.66 -110.84 42.75
N ALA A 289 -99.28 -111.12 41.50
CA ALA A 289 -99.65 -112.37 40.83
C ALA A 289 -99.04 -113.60 41.53
N ALA A 290 -97.78 -113.52 41.96
CA ALA A 290 -97.12 -114.58 42.73
C ALA A 290 -97.82 -114.80 44.09
N ALA A 291 -98.18 -113.72 44.79
CA ALA A 291 -98.94 -113.82 46.03
C ALA A 291 -100.33 -114.44 45.82
N ALA A 292 -101.02 -114.08 44.74
CA ALA A 292 -102.30 -114.70 44.36
C ALA A 292 -102.12 -116.19 44.04
N ALA A 293 -101.07 -116.56 43.31
CA ALA A 293 -100.73 -117.95 43.03
C ALA A 293 -100.44 -118.74 44.31
N ASN A 294 -99.68 -118.17 45.26
CA ASN A 294 -99.42 -118.80 46.57
C ASN A 294 -100.71 -119.00 47.37
N LYS A 295 -101.63 -118.01 47.37
CA LYS A 295 -102.96 -118.17 47.98
C LYS A 295 -103.76 -119.28 47.31
N ALA A 296 -103.75 -119.34 45.98
CA ALA A 296 -104.43 -120.38 45.23
C ALA A 296 -103.84 -121.77 45.52
N ALA A 297 -102.51 -121.89 45.60
CA ALA A 297 -101.82 -123.12 45.99
C ALA A 297 -102.22 -123.56 47.41
N ALA A 298 -102.21 -122.64 48.39
CA ALA A 298 -102.66 -122.91 49.76
C ALA A 298 -104.15 -123.32 49.82
N ALA A 299 -105.01 -122.68 49.00
CA ALA A 299 -106.40 -123.09 48.87
C ALA A 299 -106.54 -124.51 48.31
N CYS A 300 -105.74 -124.87 47.30
CA CYS A 300 -105.70 -126.22 46.76
C CYS A 300 -105.19 -127.25 47.80
N GLU A 301 -104.18 -126.93 48.60
CA GLU A 301 -103.75 -127.77 49.72
C GLU A 301 -104.86 -127.98 50.76
N ASN A 302 -105.58 -126.92 51.11
CA ASN A 302 -106.71 -127.01 52.04
C ASN A 302 -107.88 -127.82 51.44
N MET A 303 -108.16 -127.66 50.15
CA MET A 303 -109.12 -128.50 49.43
C MET A 303 -108.66 -129.96 49.39
N ALA A 304 -107.38 -130.23 49.14
CA ALA A 304 -106.83 -131.59 49.13
C ALA A 304 -106.97 -132.24 50.53
N LYS A 305 -106.70 -131.49 51.60
CA LYS A 305 -106.98 -131.93 52.98
C LYS A 305 -108.47 -132.20 53.21
N GLY A 306 -109.34 -131.30 52.75
CA GLY A 306 -110.79 -131.44 52.88
C GLY A 306 -111.38 -132.61 52.08
N ILE A 307 -110.90 -132.88 50.88
CA ILE A 307 -111.35 -134.01 50.04
C ILE A 307 -110.91 -135.35 50.65
N ASN A 308 -109.70 -135.39 51.22
CA ASN A 308 -109.21 -136.56 51.93
C ASN A 308 -109.76 -136.68 53.35
N SER A 309 -110.79 -135.91 53.73
CA SER A 309 -111.43 -136.04 55.04
C SER A 309 -112.95 -136.03 54.91
N MET A 310 -113.64 -136.95 55.56
CA MET A 310 -115.10 -136.96 55.64
C MET A 310 -115.54 -136.94 57.10
N THR A 311 -116.43 -136.02 57.44
CA THR A 311 -117.03 -135.92 58.77
C THR A 311 -118.41 -136.54 58.73
N ASP A 312 -118.67 -137.51 59.61
CA ASP A 312 -119.99 -138.14 59.75
C ASP A 312 -120.91 -137.22 60.56
N GLY A 313 -121.96 -136.70 59.90
CA GLY A 313 -122.92 -135.76 60.48
C GLY A 313 -123.76 -136.31 61.64
N THR A 314 -123.71 -137.61 61.91
CA THR A 314 -124.43 -138.26 63.02
C THR A 314 -123.58 -138.35 64.29
N THR A 315 -122.26 -138.51 64.14
CA THR A 315 -121.34 -138.84 65.25
C THR A 315 -120.31 -137.75 65.54
N GLY A 316 -120.02 -136.85 64.59
CA GLY A 316 -119.06 -135.77 64.74
C GLY A 316 -117.58 -136.19 64.61
N ILE A 317 -117.28 -137.48 64.39
CA ILE A 317 -115.92 -137.98 64.17
C ILE A 317 -115.50 -137.72 62.71
N THR A 318 -114.27 -137.26 62.49
CA THR A 318 -113.69 -137.01 61.15
C THR A 318 -112.78 -138.17 60.76
N TYR A 319 -112.90 -138.66 59.53
CA TYR A 319 -112.10 -139.78 58.99
C TYR A 319 -111.27 -139.31 57.79
N THR A 320 -110.00 -139.72 57.69
CA THR A 320 -109.15 -139.51 56.51
C THR A 320 -109.27 -140.64 55.49
N ILE A 321 -109.30 -140.29 54.20
CA ILE A 321 -109.45 -141.20 53.07
C ILE A 321 -108.06 -141.57 52.52
N GLY A 322 -107.67 -142.85 52.60
CA GLY A 322 -106.43 -143.38 52.06
C GLY A 322 -106.65 -144.37 50.92
N ILE A 323 -105.71 -144.43 49.96
CA ILE A 323 -105.74 -145.40 48.85
C ILE A 323 -104.41 -146.16 48.84
N ASN A 324 -104.46 -147.49 48.99
CA ASN A 324 -103.29 -148.37 48.98
C ASN A 324 -103.67 -149.66 48.24
N GLY A 325 -102.85 -150.06 47.26
CA GLY A 325 -103.14 -151.24 46.44
C GLY A 325 -104.44 -151.18 45.63
N GLY A 326 -104.98 -149.98 45.37
CA GLY A 326 -106.21 -149.79 44.58
C GLY A 326 -107.54 -149.90 45.35
N MET A 327 -107.52 -150.03 46.68
CA MET A 327 -108.71 -150.04 47.55
C MET A 327 -108.76 -148.75 48.39
N VAL A 328 -109.94 -148.13 48.51
CA VAL A 328 -110.18 -146.93 49.33
C VAL A 328 -110.51 -147.36 50.77
N TYR A 329 -109.84 -146.80 51.76
CA TYR A 329 -110.09 -147.04 53.19
C TYR A 329 -110.23 -145.73 53.97
N LEU A 330 -110.99 -145.79 55.07
CA LEU A 330 -111.26 -144.66 55.96
C LEU A 330 -110.58 -144.93 57.31
N GLU A 331 -109.68 -144.05 57.73
CA GLU A 331 -109.05 -144.08 59.06
C GLU A 331 -109.57 -142.91 59.88
N SER A 332 -109.95 -143.13 61.14
CA SER A 332 -110.37 -142.03 62.02
C SER A 332 -109.20 -141.09 62.31
N VAL A 333 -109.42 -139.78 62.23
CA VAL A 333 -108.46 -138.75 62.64
C VAL A 333 -108.55 -138.50 64.14
#